data_AF-A0A818NUS0-F1
#
_entry.id   AF-A0A818NUS0-F1
#
_cell.length_a   1.000
_cell.length_b   1.000
_cell.length_c   1.000
_cell.angle_alpha   90.00
_cell.angle_beta   90.00
_cell.angle_gamma   90.00
#
_symmetry.space_group_name_H-M   'P 1'
#
loop_
_entity.id
_entity.type
_entity.pdbx_description
1 polymer ?
#
loop_
_entity_poly.entity_id
_entity_poly.type
_entity_poly.pdbx_seq_one_letter_code
_entity_poly.pdbx_strand_id
1 'polypeptide(L)'
;MIVSANSRSIIQRIISISSSIIHYSMKVNNKSNLPSYPSESTNQLIKLFNNRGDYERAFNVFDNLVKQNNITIISLLNILNTCARSSNIERGRQIESLINQSIKWKNHLRLHTSLIKMYMKFQMIDEAERIFERIRQSSECDVIVYNTMLKGYLQNHKAEHCFSCVDKMRAKISPDNITYILLLNACTILRDEKRGKAIHDELLLSLDIQHVHLQNALIDFYGKINEIAIAEKIFSEMNLRETSTYNTLMKAYLVNDMPIKLLELFEEMKQSNFDTIGPLGFKPDLITFMAVCDACEKLGLLNSPDSSYEQYNWKTIFSKIPKTAK
;
A
#
# COMPACT_ATOMS: atom_id res chain seq x y z
N MET A 1 -37.63 -0.44 -23.23
CA MET A 1 -38.15 -1.58 -22.43
C MET A 1 -37.29 -2.86 -22.48
N ILE A 2 -36.20 -2.93 -23.26
CA ILE A 2 -35.38 -4.17 -23.40
C ILE A 2 -34.14 -4.20 -22.48
N VAL A 3 -33.74 -3.05 -21.90
CA VAL A 3 -32.52 -2.94 -21.06
C VAL A 3 -32.73 -3.36 -19.60
N SER A 4 -33.98 -3.46 -19.12
CA SER A 4 -34.30 -3.82 -17.72
C SER A 4 -34.41 -5.34 -17.46
N ALA A 5 -34.60 -6.15 -18.50
CA ALA A 5 -34.69 -7.60 -18.37
C ALA A 5 -33.31 -8.26 -18.19
N ASN A 6 -32.30 -7.72 -18.87
CA ASN A 6 -30.95 -8.31 -18.86
C ASN A 6 -30.21 -8.03 -17.52
N SER A 7 -30.40 -6.84 -16.95
CA SER A 7 -29.85 -6.50 -15.62
C SER A 7 -30.53 -7.28 -14.48
N ARG A 8 -31.85 -7.51 -14.56
CA ARG A 8 -32.56 -8.40 -13.60
C ARG A 8 -32.10 -9.85 -13.71
N SER A 9 -31.85 -10.35 -14.93
CA SER A 9 -31.28 -11.68 -15.19
C SER A 9 -29.88 -11.84 -14.56
N ILE A 10 -29.01 -10.84 -14.72
CA ILE A 10 -27.66 -10.84 -14.15
C ILE A 10 -27.72 -10.78 -12.61
N ILE A 11 -28.57 -9.92 -12.06
CA ILE A 11 -28.75 -9.81 -10.61
C ILE A 11 -29.34 -11.10 -10.03
N GLN A 12 -30.32 -11.73 -10.68
CA GLN A 12 -30.84 -13.04 -10.27
C GLN A 12 -29.80 -14.15 -10.37
N ARG A 13 -28.91 -14.13 -11.38
CA ARG A 13 -27.76 -15.05 -11.45
C ARG A 13 -26.76 -14.81 -10.33
N ILE A 14 -26.46 -13.56 -9.98
CA ILE A 14 -25.56 -13.23 -8.87
C ILE A 14 -26.18 -13.63 -7.53
N ILE A 15 -27.50 -13.44 -7.35
CA ILE A 15 -28.24 -13.88 -6.18
C ILE A 15 -28.32 -15.42 -6.10
N SER A 16 -28.48 -16.11 -7.23
CA SER A 16 -28.48 -17.58 -7.24
C SER A 16 -27.09 -18.13 -6.96
N ILE A 17 -26.03 -17.52 -7.50
CA ILE A 17 -24.63 -17.89 -7.22
C ILE A 17 -24.30 -17.66 -5.74
N SER A 18 -24.66 -16.50 -5.18
CA SER A 18 -24.42 -16.19 -3.77
C SER A 18 -25.26 -17.07 -2.82
N SER A 19 -26.52 -17.33 -3.14
CA SER A 19 -27.38 -18.27 -2.39
C SER A 19 -26.84 -19.71 -2.46
N SER A 20 -26.36 -20.14 -3.64
CA SER A 20 -25.69 -21.43 -3.82
C SER A 20 -24.41 -21.50 -3.00
N ILE A 21 -23.59 -20.45 -2.97
CA ILE A 21 -22.36 -20.34 -2.17
C ILE A 21 -22.67 -20.37 -0.66
N ILE A 22 -23.74 -19.72 -0.21
CA ILE A 22 -24.17 -19.70 1.20
C ILE A 22 -24.68 -21.09 1.62
N HIS A 23 -25.57 -21.69 0.82
CA HIS A 23 -26.07 -23.04 1.06
C HIS A 23 -24.93 -24.10 0.99
N TYR A 24 -23.92 -23.84 0.17
CA TYR A 24 -22.73 -24.67 0.05
C TYR A 24 -21.76 -24.52 1.23
N SER A 25 -21.60 -23.32 1.80
CA SER A 25 -20.80 -23.10 3.01
C SER A 25 -21.30 -23.90 4.22
N MET A 26 -22.60 -24.21 4.26
CA MET A 26 -23.19 -25.09 5.27
C MET A 26 -22.93 -26.59 4.99
N LYS A 27 -22.79 -27.02 3.73
CA LYS A 27 -22.44 -28.42 3.39
C LYS A 27 -20.95 -28.76 3.58
N VAL A 28 -20.07 -27.76 3.55
CA VAL A 28 -18.61 -27.91 3.80
C VAL A 28 -18.30 -28.36 5.23
N ASN A 29 -19.26 -28.33 6.16
CA ASN A 29 -19.07 -28.84 7.51
C ASN A 29 -19.03 -30.37 7.61
N ASN A 30 -19.32 -31.13 6.54
CA ASN A 30 -19.26 -32.59 6.60
C ASN A 30 -18.77 -33.22 5.27
N LYS A 31 -17.62 -33.88 5.36
CA LYS A 31 -17.00 -34.87 4.43
C LYS A 31 -15.89 -34.38 3.49
N SER A 32 -14.85 -35.20 3.49
CA SER A 32 -13.51 -35.16 2.91
C SER A 32 -13.41 -35.31 1.38
N ASN A 33 -14.51 -35.21 0.64
CA ASN A 33 -14.51 -35.29 -0.83
C ASN A 33 -15.24 -34.07 -1.41
N LEU A 34 -14.47 -33.04 -1.77
CA LEU A 34 -14.96 -31.91 -2.55
C LEU A 34 -15.25 -32.35 -4.00
N PRO A 35 -16.41 -32.03 -4.58
CA PRO A 35 -16.70 -32.33 -5.99
C PRO A 35 -15.68 -31.74 -6.97
N SER A 36 -15.58 -32.33 -8.16
CA SER A 36 -14.75 -31.80 -9.26
C SER A 36 -15.37 -30.51 -9.80
N TYR A 37 -14.77 -29.37 -9.49
CA TYR A 37 -15.25 -28.05 -9.92
C TYR A 37 -14.36 -27.46 -11.01
N PRO A 38 -14.90 -26.53 -11.83
CA PRO A 38 -14.09 -25.68 -12.67
C PRO A 38 -13.05 -24.91 -11.83
N SER A 39 -11.86 -24.72 -12.37
CA SER A 39 -10.75 -24.02 -11.70
C SER A 39 -11.14 -22.60 -11.28
N GLU A 40 -12.01 -21.93 -12.04
CA GLU A 40 -12.46 -20.56 -11.77
C GLU A 40 -13.31 -20.45 -10.49
N SER A 41 -14.30 -21.33 -10.32
CA SER A 41 -15.12 -21.41 -9.09
C SER A 41 -14.27 -21.74 -7.88
N THR A 42 -13.28 -22.62 -8.06
CA THR A 42 -12.37 -23.05 -6.99
C THR A 42 -11.42 -21.93 -6.57
N ASN A 43 -10.93 -21.13 -7.52
CA ASN A 43 -10.11 -19.95 -7.23
C ASN A 43 -10.86 -18.87 -6.45
N GLN A 44 -12.15 -18.68 -6.75
CA GLN A 44 -13.01 -17.79 -5.98
C GLN A 44 -13.18 -18.28 -4.54
N LEU A 45 -13.29 -19.60 -4.31
CA LEU A 45 -13.36 -20.18 -2.97
C LEU A 45 -12.06 -19.95 -2.17
N ILE A 46 -10.88 -20.18 -2.77
CA ILE A 46 -9.60 -19.90 -2.10
C ILE A 46 -9.53 -18.41 -1.69
N LYS A 47 -9.91 -17.50 -2.59
CA LYS A 47 -9.95 -16.06 -2.30
C LYS A 47 -10.94 -15.70 -1.17
N LEU A 48 -12.13 -16.31 -1.17
CA LEU A 48 -13.14 -16.12 -0.14
C LEU A 48 -12.63 -16.56 1.23
N PHE A 49 -12.08 -17.78 1.32
CA PHE A 49 -11.53 -18.32 2.57
C PHE A 49 -10.38 -17.46 3.09
N ASN A 50 -9.50 -16.97 2.21
CA ASN A 50 -8.44 -16.03 2.58
C ASN A 50 -8.95 -14.73 3.22
N ASN A 51 -10.04 -14.18 2.69
CA ASN A 51 -10.64 -12.95 3.23
C ASN A 51 -11.31 -13.18 4.59
N ARG A 52 -11.79 -14.40 4.85
CA ARG A 52 -12.38 -14.81 6.14
C ARG A 52 -11.37 -15.29 7.17
N GLY A 53 -10.11 -15.49 6.79
CA GLY A 53 -9.07 -16.04 7.66
C GLY A 53 -9.10 -17.56 7.83
N ASP A 54 -9.94 -18.27 7.06
CA ASP A 54 -10.07 -19.73 7.12
C ASP A 54 -9.03 -20.40 6.19
N TYR A 55 -7.75 -20.33 6.59
CA TYR A 55 -6.63 -20.71 5.74
C TYR A 55 -6.53 -22.21 5.48
N GLU A 56 -6.92 -23.04 6.45
CA GLU A 56 -6.93 -24.51 6.29
C GLU A 56 -7.86 -24.96 5.18
N ARG A 57 -9.08 -24.38 5.10
CA ARG A 57 -9.99 -24.68 3.98
C ARG A 57 -9.42 -24.19 2.65
N ALA A 58 -8.74 -23.05 2.62
CA ALA A 58 -8.07 -22.57 1.42
C ALA A 58 -7.00 -23.57 0.93
N PHE A 59 -6.20 -24.15 1.85
CA PHE A 59 -5.22 -25.19 1.52
C PHE A 59 -5.86 -26.49 1.03
N ASN A 60 -6.89 -26.98 1.72
CA ASN A 60 -7.62 -28.19 1.30
C ASN A 60 -8.22 -28.06 -0.10
N VAL A 61 -8.78 -26.89 -0.41
CA VAL A 61 -9.31 -26.60 -1.75
C VAL A 61 -8.20 -26.62 -2.80
N PHE A 62 -7.03 -26.04 -2.50
CA PHE A 62 -5.89 -26.08 -3.40
C PHE A 62 -5.32 -27.49 -3.59
N ASP A 63 -5.23 -28.30 -2.54
CA ASP A 63 -4.76 -29.70 -2.64
C ASP A 63 -5.62 -30.53 -3.58
N ASN A 64 -6.94 -30.28 -3.61
CA ASN A 64 -7.82 -30.94 -4.57
C ASN A 64 -7.55 -30.50 -6.01
N LEU A 65 -7.20 -29.22 -6.25
CA LEU A 65 -6.77 -28.76 -7.57
C LEU A 65 -5.46 -29.43 -8.01
N VAL A 66 -4.52 -29.62 -7.08
CA VAL A 66 -3.27 -30.34 -7.35
C VAL A 66 -3.55 -31.80 -7.73
N LYS A 67 -4.39 -32.50 -6.97
CA LYS A 67 -4.80 -33.89 -7.26
C LYS A 67 -5.50 -34.04 -8.62
N GLN A 68 -6.30 -33.04 -9.00
CA GLN A 68 -7.01 -33.01 -10.29
C GLN A 68 -6.13 -32.51 -11.45
N ASN A 69 -4.87 -32.14 -11.20
CA ASN A 69 -3.96 -31.50 -12.14
C ASN A 69 -4.58 -30.27 -12.84
N ASN A 70 -5.46 -29.54 -12.14
CA ASN A 70 -6.22 -28.41 -12.67
C ASN A 70 -5.76 -27.08 -12.05
N ILE A 71 -4.45 -26.92 -11.91
CA ILE A 71 -3.84 -25.74 -11.30
C ILE A 71 -3.75 -24.61 -12.34
N THR A 72 -4.16 -23.40 -11.95
CA THR A 72 -3.93 -22.19 -12.74
C THR A 72 -3.00 -21.22 -12.02
N ILE A 73 -2.48 -20.23 -12.75
CA ILE A 73 -1.70 -19.13 -12.16
C ILE A 73 -2.48 -18.45 -11.02
N ILE A 74 -3.79 -18.27 -11.16
CA ILE A 74 -4.64 -17.63 -10.14
C ILE A 74 -4.69 -18.50 -8.88
N SER A 75 -4.76 -19.83 -9.02
CA SER A 75 -4.69 -20.77 -7.90
C SER A 75 -3.40 -20.59 -7.11
N LEU A 76 -2.26 -20.52 -7.81
CA LEU A 76 -0.93 -20.35 -7.21
C LEU A 76 -0.76 -18.98 -6.55
N LEU A 77 -1.20 -17.90 -7.19
CA LEU A 77 -1.15 -16.55 -6.59
C LEU A 77 -2.02 -16.46 -5.34
N ASN A 78 -3.22 -17.04 -5.37
CA ASN A 78 -4.12 -17.04 -4.22
C ASN A 78 -3.53 -17.86 -3.06
N ILE A 79 -2.93 -19.03 -3.31
CA ILE A 79 -2.37 -19.87 -2.26
C ILE A 79 -1.07 -19.30 -1.68
N LEU A 80 -0.25 -18.62 -2.49
CA LEU A 80 0.91 -17.87 -1.99
C LEU A 80 0.46 -16.72 -1.08
N ASN A 81 -0.62 -16.02 -1.45
CA ASN A 81 -1.22 -15.01 -0.57
C ASN A 81 -1.82 -15.63 0.70
N THR A 82 -2.39 -16.84 0.63
CA THR A 82 -2.81 -17.61 1.83
C THR A 82 -1.62 -17.84 2.73
N CYS A 83 -0.52 -18.40 2.22
CA CYS A 83 0.70 -18.66 2.99
C CYS A 83 1.22 -17.38 3.65
N ALA A 84 1.31 -16.28 2.90
CA ALA A 84 1.74 -14.99 3.41
C ALA A 84 0.82 -14.45 4.53
N ARG A 85 -0.50 -14.71 4.46
CA ARG A 85 -1.47 -14.26 5.47
C ARG A 85 -1.53 -15.15 6.71
N SER A 86 -1.34 -16.46 6.54
CA SER A 86 -1.34 -17.45 7.62
C SER A 86 0.02 -17.60 8.32
N SER A 87 1.07 -16.95 7.79
CA SER A 87 2.45 -17.11 8.25
C SER A 87 2.94 -18.58 8.18
N ASN A 88 2.39 -19.38 7.28
CA ASN A 88 2.76 -20.78 7.09
C ASN A 88 3.95 -20.91 6.12
N ILE A 89 5.16 -20.86 6.65
CA ILE A 89 6.42 -20.91 5.91
C ILE A 89 6.60 -22.26 5.19
N GLU A 90 6.34 -23.36 5.88
CA GLU A 90 6.48 -24.72 5.32
C GLU A 90 5.61 -24.90 4.09
N ARG A 91 4.37 -24.43 4.16
CA ARG A 91 3.47 -24.47 3.02
C ARG A 91 3.96 -23.57 1.88
N GLY A 92 4.48 -22.39 2.20
CA GLY A 92 5.14 -21.52 1.23
C GLY A 92 6.28 -22.22 0.47
N ARG A 93 7.17 -22.93 1.19
CA ARG A 93 8.28 -23.71 0.58
C ARG A 93 7.76 -24.86 -0.30
N GLN A 94 6.71 -25.55 0.13
CA GLN A 94 6.07 -26.59 -0.69
C GLN A 94 5.52 -26.02 -2.02
N ILE A 95 4.86 -24.87 -1.96
CA ILE A 95 4.34 -24.19 -3.16
C ILE A 95 5.48 -23.68 -4.05
N GLU A 96 6.57 -23.14 -3.47
CA GLU A 96 7.76 -22.80 -4.26
C GLU A 96 8.33 -24.02 -4.99
N SER A 97 8.48 -25.16 -4.29
CA SER A 97 8.98 -26.41 -4.89
C SER A 97 8.10 -26.85 -6.05
N LEU A 98 6.77 -26.81 -5.87
CA LEU A 98 5.78 -27.12 -6.92
C LEU A 98 5.95 -26.20 -8.15
N ILE A 99 6.16 -24.90 -7.94
CA ILE A 99 6.39 -23.93 -9.02
C ILE A 99 7.68 -24.24 -9.77
N ASN A 100 8.78 -24.48 -9.04
CA ASN A 100 10.11 -24.72 -9.63
C ASN A 100 10.20 -26.05 -10.39
N GLN A 101 9.49 -27.09 -9.96
CA GLN A 101 9.45 -28.40 -10.62
C GLN A 101 8.59 -28.39 -11.90
N SER A 102 7.66 -27.44 -12.05
CA SER A 102 6.78 -27.37 -13.20
C SER A 102 7.40 -26.61 -14.37
N ILE A 103 7.52 -27.27 -15.53
CA ILE A 103 7.97 -26.62 -16.78
C ILE A 103 7.10 -25.41 -17.13
N LYS A 104 5.80 -25.46 -16.82
CA LYS A 104 4.83 -24.40 -17.11
C LYS A 104 4.99 -23.17 -16.22
N TRP A 105 5.43 -23.35 -14.97
CA TRP A 105 5.41 -22.29 -13.95
C TRP A 105 6.80 -21.79 -13.54
N LYS A 106 7.86 -22.57 -13.75
CA LYS A 106 9.21 -22.30 -13.26
C LYS A 106 9.82 -20.96 -13.70
N ASN A 107 9.36 -20.38 -14.81
CA ASN A 107 9.84 -19.10 -15.34
C ASN A 107 8.78 -17.99 -15.25
N HIS A 108 7.67 -18.23 -14.56
CA HIS A 108 6.57 -17.27 -14.55
C HIS A 108 6.84 -16.10 -13.59
N LEU A 109 7.19 -14.93 -14.14
CA LEU A 109 7.59 -13.73 -13.39
C LEU A 109 6.67 -13.41 -12.21
N ARG A 110 5.36 -13.29 -12.45
CA ARG A 110 4.37 -12.94 -11.40
C ARG A 110 4.35 -13.89 -10.21
N LEU A 111 4.63 -15.18 -10.42
CA LEU A 111 4.67 -16.16 -9.32
C LEU A 111 5.91 -15.93 -8.46
N HIS A 112 7.06 -15.67 -9.09
CA HIS A 112 8.28 -15.37 -8.36
C HIS A 112 8.22 -14.02 -7.64
N THR A 113 7.64 -12.98 -8.24
CA THR A 113 7.38 -11.71 -7.54
C THR A 113 6.49 -11.93 -6.32
N SER A 114 5.49 -12.82 -6.41
CA SER A 114 4.64 -13.19 -5.27
C SER A 114 5.39 -13.99 -4.21
N LEU A 115 6.31 -14.87 -4.59
CA LEU A 115 7.20 -15.61 -3.67
C LEU A 115 8.15 -14.66 -2.93
N ILE A 116 8.78 -13.71 -3.63
CA ILE A 116 9.62 -12.66 -3.03
C ILE A 116 8.82 -11.90 -1.97
N LYS A 117 7.61 -11.44 -2.32
CA LYS A 117 6.73 -10.73 -1.38
C LYS A 117 6.38 -11.57 -0.15
N MET A 118 6.14 -12.87 -0.33
CA MET A 118 5.87 -13.80 0.77
C MET A 118 7.08 -13.96 1.68
N TYR A 119 8.26 -14.25 1.14
CA TYR A 119 9.48 -14.43 1.93
C TYR A 119 9.93 -13.16 2.63
N MET A 120 9.83 -12.01 1.97
CA MET A 120 10.06 -10.70 2.60
C MET A 120 9.12 -10.48 3.79
N LYS A 121 7.86 -10.90 3.70
CA LYS A 121 6.91 -10.79 4.82
C LYS A 121 7.28 -11.71 5.98
N PHE A 122 7.89 -12.86 5.71
CA PHE A 122 8.40 -13.79 6.73
C PHE A 122 9.77 -13.38 7.29
N GLN A 123 10.31 -12.22 6.90
CA GLN A 123 11.67 -11.77 7.25
C GLN A 123 12.77 -12.71 6.76
N MET A 124 12.47 -13.55 5.76
CA MET A 124 13.41 -14.49 5.14
C MET A 124 14.04 -13.83 3.92
N ILE A 125 14.87 -12.82 4.18
CA ILE A 125 15.45 -11.94 3.15
C ILE A 125 16.33 -12.75 2.18
N ASP A 126 17.14 -13.68 2.68
CA ASP A 126 18.06 -14.48 1.85
C ASP A 126 17.33 -15.32 0.80
N GLU A 127 16.16 -15.89 1.14
CA GLU A 127 15.34 -16.65 0.18
C GLU A 127 14.73 -15.74 -0.89
N ALA A 128 14.27 -14.56 -0.49
CA ALA A 128 13.77 -13.55 -1.41
C ALA A 128 14.88 -13.08 -2.38
N GLU A 129 16.09 -12.83 -1.86
CA GLU A 129 17.26 -12.44 -2.66
C GLU A 129 17.71 -13.53 -3.62
N ARG A 130 17.70 -14.80 -3.19
CA ARG A 130 18.01 -15.95 -4.05
C ARG A 130 17.06 -16.03 -5.25
N ILE A 131 15.76 -15.87 -5.00
CA ILE A 131 14.75 -15.87 -6.06
C ILE A 131 14.92 -14.65 -6.97
N PHE A 132 15.18 -13.48 -6.38
CA PHE A 132 15.41 -12.24 -7.12
C PHE A 132 16.61 -12.32 -8.06
N GLU A 133 17.78 -12.79 -7.60
CA GLU A 133 18.97 -12.85 -8.45
C GLU A 133 18.77 -13.79 -9.65
N ARG A 134 18.03 -14.89 -9.46
CA ARG A 134 17.64 -15.78 -10.56
C ARG A 134 16.76 -15.06 -11.61
N ILE A 135 15.80 -14.25 -11.18
CA ILE A 135 14.90 -13.52 -12.10
C ILE A 135 15.62 -12.35 -12.76
N ARG A 136 16.49 -11.64 -12.03
CA ARG A 136 17.21 -10.44 -12.49
C ARG A 136 18.10 -10.69 -13.70
N GLN A 137 18.51 -11.95 -13.87
CA GLN A 137 19.29 -12.42 -15.01
C GLN A 137 18.42 -12.70 -16.25
N SER A 138 17.11 -12.86 -16.08
CA SER A 138 16.14 -13.02 -17.17
C SER A 138 15.88 -11.71 -17.90
N SER A 139 15.57 -11.79 -19.20
CA SER A 139 15.08 -10.67 -20.02
C SER A 139 13.71 -10.16 -19.57
N GLU A 140 12.94 -10.99 -18.87
CA GLU A 140 11.58 -10.68 -18.42
C GLU A 140 11.54 -9.89 -17.10
N CYS A 141 12.69 -9.60 -16.48
CA CYS A 141 12.71 -8.84 -15.23
C CYS A 141 12.23 -7.41 -15.49
N ASP A 142 11.22 -6.96 -14.75
CA ASP A 142 10.64 -5.63 -14.87
C ASP A 142 10.88 -4.77 -13.63
N VAL A 143 10.47 -3.51 -13.70
CA VAL A 143 10.53 -2.56 -12.59
C VAL A 143 9.71 -3.02 -11.37
N ILE A 144 8.65 -3.81 -11.57
CA ILE A 144 7.78 -4.30 -10.51
C ILE A 144 8.54 -5.25 -9.58
N VAL A 145 9.41 -6.11 -10.13
CA VAL A 145 10.24 -7.02 -9.32
C VAL A 145 11.23 -6.24 -8.44
N TYR A 146 11.91 -5.23 -8.99
CA TYR A 146 12.80 -4.37 -8.22
C TYR A 146 12.05 -3.60 -7.14
N ASN A 147 10.92 -2.95 -7.47
CA ASN A 147 10.09 -2.25 -6.50
C ASN A 147 9.56 -3.17 -5.40
N THR A 148 9.33 -4.45 -5.70
CA THR A 148 8.97 -5.47 -4.70
C THR A 148 10.13 -5.72 -3.73
N MET A 149 11.36 -5.82 -4.23
CA MET A 149 12.57 -5.95 -3.40
C MET A 149 12.80 -4.71 -2.54
N LEU A 150 12.77 -3.51 -3.13
CA LEU A 150 12.93 -2.24 -2.42
C LEU A 150 11.93 -2.10 -1.27
N LYS A 151 10.66 -2.37 -1.54
CA LYS A 151 9.61 -2.38 -0.50
C LYS A 151 9.88 -3.42 0.58
N GLY A 152 10.31 -4.62 0.18
CA GLY A 152 10.68 -5.68 1.12
C GLY A 152 11.84 -5.29 2.03
N TYR A 153 12.88 -4.65 1.50
CA TYR A 153 14.01 -4.15 2.30
C TYR A 153 13.59 -3.09 3.31
N LEU A 154 12.76 -2.11 2.91
CA LEU A 154 12.25 -1.09 3.83
C LEU A 154 11.43 -1.70 4.97
N GLN A 155 10.58 -2.69 4.67
CA GLN A 155 9.77 -3.40 5.65
C GLN A 155 10.58 -4.26 6.62
N ASN A 156 11.78 -4.69 6.22
CA ASN A 156 12.68 -5.52 7.01
C ASN A 156 13.87 -4.73 7.59
N HIS A 157 13.77 -3.40 7.69
CA HIS A 157 14.80 -2.54 8.27
C HIS A 157 16.17 -2.63 7.57
N LYS A 158 16.19 -2.91 6.26
CA LYS A 158 17.40 -2.99 5.42
C LYS A 158 17.48 -1.85 4.39
N ALA A 159 17.17 -0.62 4.81
CA ALA A 159 17.08 0.54 3.91
C ALA A 159 18.33 0.76 3.03
N GLU A 160 19.54 0.44 3.53
CA GLU A 160 20.77 0.56 2.74
C GLU A 160 20.78 -0.35 1.50
N HIS A 161 20.16 -1.54 1.58
CA HIS A 161 20.10 -2.49 0.46
C HIS A 161 19.26 -1.96 -0.71
N CYS A 162 18.40 -0.95 -0.47
CA CYS A 162 17.64 -0.29 -1.51
C CYS A 162 18.55 0.36 -2.57
N PHE A 163 19.65 1.00 -2.15
CA PHE A 163 20.56 1.68 -3.07
C PHE A 163 21.33 0.68 -3.94
N SER A 164 21.90 -0.36 -3.33
CA SER A 164 22.56 -1.44 -4.09
C SER A 164 21.60 -2.15 -5.05
N CYS A 165 20.32 -2.26 -4.68
CA CYS A 165 19.28 -2.82 -5.55
C CYS A 165 18.96 -1.90 -6.74
N VAL A 166 18.85 -0.58 -6.52
CA VAL A 166 18.65 0.41 -7.59
C VAL A 166 19.85 0.52 -8.51
N ASP A 167 21.09 0.41 -8.01
CA ASP A 167 22.27 0.45 -8.88
C ASP A 167 22.28 -0.73 -9.86
N LYS A 168 21.87 -1.91 -9.38
CA LYS A 168 21.65 -3.10 -10.23
C LYS A 168 20.50 -2.89 -11.23
N MET A 169 19.49 -2.11 -10.86
CA MET A 169 18.34 -1.79 -11.71
C MET A 169 18.76 -0.86 -12.86
N ARG A 170 19.41 0.26 -12.54
CA ARG A 170 19.84 1.31 -13.49
C ARG A 170 20.71 0.78 -14.64
N ALA A 171 21.44 -0.32 -14.42
CA ALA A 171 22.23 -0.97 -15.45
C ALA A 171 21.40 -1.60 -16.59
N LYS A 172 20.10 -1.83 -16.39
CA LYS A 172 19.21 -2.53 -17.35
C LYS A 172 17.84 -1.87 -17.54
N ILE A 173 17.31 -1.22 -16.51
CA ILE A 173 15.93 -0.74 -16.43
C ILE A 173 15.94 0.65 -15.77
N SER A 174 15.23 1.61 -16.36
CA SER A 174 15.08 2.94 -15.75
C SER A 174 14.20 2.87 -14.50
N PRO A 175 14.60 3.50 -13.38
CA PRO A 175 13.73 3.76 -12.24
C PRO A 175 12.41 4.44 -12.65
N ASP A 176 11.32 4.07 -11.98
CA ASP A 176 10.01 4.74 -12.11
C ASP A 176 9.68 5.60 -10.88
N ASN A 177 8.55 6.31 -10.91
CA ASN A 177 8.11 7.15 -9.79
C ASN A 177 7.99 6.37 -8.47
N ILE A 178 7.56 5.10 -8.53
CA ILE A 178 7.47 4.24 -7.34
C ILE A 178 8.87 3.95 -6.78
N THR A 179 9.85 3.71 -7.66
CA THR A 179 11.26 3.50 -7.30
C THR A 179 11.79 4.68 -6.50
N TYR A 180 11.61 5.90 -7.00
CA TYR A 180 12.09 7.12 -6.32
C TYR A 180 11.38 7.37 -4.99
N ILE A 181 10.07 7.12 -4.90
CA ILE A 181 9.34 7.19 -3.62
C ILE A 181 9.94 6.22 -2.59
N LEU A 182 10.27 4.99 -3.00
CA LEU A 182 10.90 4.01 -2.11
C LEU A 182 12.33 4.43 -1.71
N LEU A 183 13.10 5.03 -2.60
CA LEU A 183 14.43 5.56 -2.28
C LEU A 183 14.38 6.75 -1.32
N LEU A 184 13.44 7.70 -1.49
CA LEU A 184 13.24 8.81 -0.55
C LEU A 184 12.83 8.31 0.83
N ASN A 185 12.00 7.26 0.90
CA ASN A 185 11.68 6.58 2.15
C ASN A 185 12.93 5.92 2.78
N ALA A 186 13.82 5.34 1.97
CA ALA A 186 15.09 4.79 2.45
C ALA A 186 15.98 5.90 3.04
N CYS A 187 16.17 7.01 2.33
CA CYS A 187 16.93 8.18 2.81
C CYS A 187 16.37 8.69 4.14
N THR A 188 15.05 8.78 4.24
CA THR A 188 14.35 9.20 5.46
C THR A 188 14.66 8.29 6.65
N ILE A 189 14.58 6.96 6.46
CA ILE A 189 14.86 5.97 7.51
C ILE A 189 16.32 6.06 7.96
N LEU A 190 17.23 6.23 7.01
CA LEU A 190 18.68 6.35 7.27
C LEU A 190 19.10 7.73 7.78
N ARG A 191 18.20 8.73 7.71
CA ARG A 191 18.52 10.16 7.89
C ARG A 191 19.65 10.63 6.96
N ASP A 192 19.70 10.08 5.74
CA ASP A 192 20.70 10.44 4.73
C ASP A 192 20.18 11.58 3.85
N GLU A 193 20.45 12.81 4.32
CA GLU A 193 20.10 14.04 3.63
C GLU A 193 20.76 14.13 2.25
N LYS A 194 22.05 13.75 2.14
CA LYS A 194 22.82 13.91 0.91
C LYS A 194 22.23 13.09 -0.23
N ARG A 195 21.91 11.82 0.03
CA ARG A 195 21.29 10.96 -0.99
C ARG A 195 19.89 11.43 -1.36
N GLY A 196 19.09 11.88 -0.39
CA GLY A 196 17.74 12.38 -0.69
C GLY A 196 17.75 13.68 -1.50
N LYS A 197 18.68 14.60 -1.23
CA LYS A 197 18.90 15.81 -2.05
C LYS A 197 19.37 15.46 -3.46
N ALA A 198 20.31 14.53 -3.60
CA ALA A 198 20.75 14.06 -4.92
C ALA A 198 19.61 13.42 -5.74
N ILE A 199 18.70 12.67 -5.09
CA ILE A 199 17.50 12.15 -5.74
C ILE A 199 16.56 13.29 -6.16
N HIS A 200 16.38 14.32 -5.33
CA HIS A 200 15.57 15.48 -5.70
C HIS A 200 16.16 16.20 -6.93
N ASP A 201 17.48 16.39 -6.98
CA ASP A 201 18.17 17.00 -8.12
C ASP A 201 18.02 16.15 -9.40
N GLU A 202 18.16 14.81 -9.30
CA GLU A 202 17.90 13.87 -10.39
C GLU A 202 16.46 13.99 -10.92
N LEU A 203 15.49 14.13 -10.02
CA LEU A 203 14.08 14.30 -10.38
C LEU A 203 13.79 15.65 -11.04
N LEU A 204 14.44 16.73 -10.62
CA LEU A 204 14.29 18.06 -11.25
C LEU A 204 14.77 18.08 -12.71
N LEU A 205 15.74 17.23 -13.05
CA LEU A 205 16.21 17.03 -14.41
C LEU A 205 15.27 16.14 -15.24
N SER A 206 14.41 15.36 -14.58
CA SER A 206 13.38 14.54 -15.22
C SER A 206 12.07 15.32 -15.38
N LEU A 207 11.33 15.12 -16.48
CA LEU A 207 10.01 15.73 -16.66
C LEU A 207 8.93 15.14 -15.72
N ASP A 208 9.27 14.14 -14.91
CA ASP A 208 8.34 13.35 -14.09
C ASP A 208 8.06 13.93 -12.69
N ILE A 209 8.74 14.99 -12.27
CA ILE A 209 8.60 15.55 -10.91
C ILE A 209 7.20 16.09 -10.59
N GLN A 210 6.37 16.35 -11.61
CA GLN A 210 5.00 16.86 -11.44
C GLN A 210 4.01 15.81 -10.90
N HIS A 211 4.44 14.57 -10.66
CA HIS A 211 3.57 13.53 -10.13
C HIS A 211 3.28 13.72 -8.64
N VAL A 212 2.00 13.91 -8.26
CA VAL A 212 1.56 14.25 -6.89
C VAL A 212 2.14 13.34 -5.80
N HIS A 213 2.19 12.02 -6.02
CA HIS A 213 2.73 11.08 -5.03
C HIS A 213 4.24 11.23 -4.83
N LEU A 214 4.97 11.65 -5.87
CA LEU A 214 6.41 11.87 -5.79
C LEU A 214 6.72 13.19 -5.06
N GLN A 215 5.97 14.25 -5.35
CA GLN A 215 6.06 15.52 -4.62
C GLN A 215 5.69 15.34 -3.14
N ASN A 216 4.65 14.57 -2.82
CA ASN A 216 4.32 14.21 -1.44
C ASN A 216 5.49 13.47 -0.75
N ALA A 217 6.17 12.55 -1.44
CA ALA A 217 7.33 11.86 -0.88
C ALA A 217 8.51 12.81 -0.61
N LEU A 218 8.72 13.83 -1.46
CA LEU A 218 9.71 14.88 -1.22
C LEU A 218 9.32 15.75 -0.01
N ILE A 219 8.05 16.13 0.14
CA ILE A 219 7.55 16.87 1.31
C ILE A 219 7.80 16.07 2.60
N ASP A 220 7.46 14.78 2.63
CA ASP A 220 7.71 13.91 3.81
C ASP A 220 9.21 13.78 4.10
N PHE A 221 10.05 13.64 3.07
CA PHE A 221 11.51 13.59 3.20
C PHE A 221 12.07 14.87 3.81
N TYR A 222 11.84 16.04 3.19
CA TYR A 222 12.33 17.35 3.67
C TYR A 222 11.78 17.69 5.05
N GLY A 223 10.51 17.34 5.31
CA GLY A 223 9.90 17.48 6.63
C GLY A 223 10.64 16.68 7.70
N LYS A 224 11.05 15.44 7.43
CA LYS A 224 11.72 14.59 8.43
C LYS A 224 13.21 14.88 8.64
N ILE A 225 13.86 15.57 7.70
CA ILE A 225 15.23 16.06 7.88
C ILE A 225 15.28 17.50 8.42
N ASN A 226 14.15 18.05 8.89
CA ASN A 226 14.02 19.40 9.46
C ASN A 226 14.35 20.55 8.49
N GLU A 227 14.19 20.31 7.18
CA GLU A 227 14.27 21.35 6.14
C GLU A 227 12.86 21.76 5.68
N ILE A 228 12.01 22.14 6.64
CA ILE A 228 10.59 22.42 6.42
C ILE A 228 10.34 23.50 5.37
N ALA A 229 11.24 24.49 5.25
CA ALA A 229 11.11 25.56 4.25
C ALA A 229 11.11 25.03 2.81
N ILE A 230 11.86 23.95 2.53
CA ILE A 230 11.86 23.30 1.22
C ILE A 230 10.56 22.53 1.02
N ALA A 231 10.07 21.84 2.05
CA ALA A 231 8.78 21.15 2.00
C ALA A 231 7.61 22.12 1.72
N GLU A 232 7.60 23.29 2.39
CA GLU A 232 6.64 24.38 2.15
C GLU A 232 6.73 24.92 0.72
N LYS A 233 7.96 25.13 0.22
CA LYS A 233 8.18 25.58 -1.16
C LYS A 233 7.61 24.58 -2.16
N ILE A 234 7.95 23.29 -2.04
CA ILE A 234 7.43 22.24 -2.91
C ILE A 234 5.91 22.26 -2.88
N PHE A 235 5.30 22.24 -1.69
CA PHE A 235 3.85 22.31 -1.53
C PHE A 235 3.22 23.51 -2.27
N SER A 236 3.82 24.69 -2.12
CA SER A 236 3.33 25.92 -2.75
C SER A 236 3.37 25.88 -4.29
N GLU A 237 4.37 25.19 -4.85
CA GLU A 237 4.59 25.06 -6.30
C GLU A 237 3.80 23.88 -6.94
N MET A 238 3.12 23.05 -6.14
CA MET A 238 2.31 21.93 -6.65
C MET A 238 1.07 22.43 -7.42
N ASN A 239 0.95 22.01 -8.69
CA ASN A 239 -0.21 22.26 -9.54
C ASN A 239 -1.46 21.48 -9.10
N LEU A 240 -1.26 20.26 -8.60
CA LEU A 240 -2.31 19.38 -8.12
C LEU A 240 -2.00 18.99 -6.69
N ARG A 241 -2.91 19.30 -5.78
CA ARG A 241 -2.87 18.88 -4.38
C ARG A 241 -4.04 17.93 -4.14
N GLU A 242 -3.88 17.05 -3.16
CA GLU A 242 -4.96 16.19 -2.67
C GLU A 242 -5.02 16.29 -1.14
N THR A 243 -6.05 15.72 -0.50
CA THR A 243 -6.09 15.55 0.96
C THR A 243 -4.79 14.92 1.49
N SER A 244 -4.21 13.98 0.73
CA SER A 244 -2.94 13.34 1.06
C SER A 244 -1.76 14.32 1.12
N THR A 245 -1.75 15.36 0.28
CA THR A 245 -0.71 16.40 0.24
C THR A 245 -0.76 17.28 1.48
N TYR A 246 -1.95 17.76 1.87
CA TYR A 246 -2.15 18.51 3.12
C TYR A 246 -1.75 17.68 4.34
N ASN A 247 -2.22 16.43 4.42
CA ASN A 247 -1.86 15.51 5.50
C ASN A 247 -0.35 15.30 5.62
N THR A 248 0.36 15.27 4.49
CA THR A 248 1.82 15.10 4.47
C THR A 248 2.54 16.34 5.03
N LEU A 249 2.14 17.55 4.64
CA LEU A 249 2.74 18.78 5.18
C LEU A 249 2.36 19.02 6.65
N MET A 250 1.12 18.72 7.05
CA MET A 250 0.71 18.76 8.47
C MET A 250 1.59 17.84 9.31
N LYS A 251 1.82 16.61 8.86
CA LYS A 251 2.73 15.68 9.53
C LYS A 251 4.15 16.24 9.63
N ALA A 252 4.64 16.89 8.57
CA ALA A 252 5.95 17.57 8.61
C ALA A 252 5.98 18.67 9.68
N TYR A 253 4.93 19.48 9.82
CA TYR A 253 4.84 20.47 10.90
C TYR A 253 4.83 19.84 12.30
N LEU A 254 4.14 18.71 12.51
CA LEU A 254 4.15 18.03 13.81
C LEU A 254 5.53 17.55 14.22
N VAL A 255 6.27 16.95 13.28
CA VAL A 255 7.61 16.41 13.50
C VAL A 255 8.62 17.53 13.79
N ASN A 256 8.42 18.72 13.21
CA ASN A 256 9.27 19.90 13.43
C ASN A 256 8.75 20.83 14.53
N ASP A 257 7.80 20.38 15.34
CA ASP A 257 7.23 21.12 16.46
C ASP A 257 6.61 22.48 16.10
N MET A 258 5.89 22.51 14.98
CA MET A 258 5.19 23.70 14.46
C MET A 258 3.65 23.55 14.49
N PRO A 259 3.02 23.28 15.65
CA PRO A 259 1.58 23.01 15.71
C PRO A 259 0.70 24.18 15.25
N ILE A 260 1.18 25.44 15.37
CA ILE A 260 0.42 26.62 14.91
C ILE A 260 0.31 26.63 13.38
N LYS A 261 1.42 26.45 12.66
CA LYS A 261 1.43 26.35 11.20
C LYS A 261 0.55 25.21 10.68
N LEU A 262 0.50 24.09 11.42
CA LEU A 262 -0.42 23.00 11.11
C LEU A 262 -1.88 23.45 11.17
N LEU A 263 -2.27 24.13 12.25
CA LEU A 263 -3.62 24.62 12.44
C LEU A 263 -4.01 25.68 11.39
N GLU A 264 -3.06 26.53 10.99
CA GLU A 264 -3.23 27.47 9.88
C GLU A 264 -3.44 26.74 8.54
N LEU A 265 -2.63 25.72 8.24
CA LEU A 265 -2.79 24.88 7.04
C LEU A 265 -4.13 24.12 7.03
N PHE A 266 -4.61 23.69 8.20
CA PHE A 266 -5.93 23.06 8.31
C PHE A 266 -7.07 24.06 8.04
N GLU A 267 -6.90 25.31 8.44
CA GLU A 267 -7.86 26.37 8.10
C GLU A 267 -7.84 26.68 6.59
N GLU A 268 -6.66 26.75 5.97
CA GLU A 268 -6.52 26.89 4.51
C GLU A 268 -7.21 25.74 3.76
N MET A 269 -6.99 24.49 4.19
CA MET A 269 -7.62 23.29 3.63
C MET A 269 -9.16 23.36 3.71
N LYS A 270 -9.71 23.94 4.78
CA LYS A 270 -11.17 24.14 4.90
C LYS A 270 -11.68 25.27 4.03
N GLN A 271 -10.94 26.37 3.90
CA GLN A 271 -11.36 27.53 3.11
C GLN A 271 -11.37 27.21 1.61
N SER A 272 -10.35 26.51 1.13
CA SER A 272 -10.27 26.01 -0.24
C SER A 272 -11.37 25.01 -0.63
N ASN A 273 -12.09 24.41 0.34
CA ASN A 273 -13.30 23.62 0.09
C ASN A 273 -14.52 24.44 -0.35
N PHE A 274 -14.55 25.74 -0.06
CA PHE A 274 -15.70 26.60 -0.36
C PHE A 274 -15.56 27.31 -1.71
N ASP A 275 -14.33 27.53 -2.19
CA ASP A 275 -14.06 28.33 -3.40
C ASP A 275 -13.90 27.49 -4.69
N THR A 276 -13.72 26.18 -4.59
CA THR A 276 -13.53 25.32 -5.76
C THR A 276 -14.86 24.70 -6.22
N ILE A 277 -15.46 25.26 -7.27
CA ILE A 277 -16.67 24.72 -7.93
C ILE A 277 -16.33 23.39 -8.60
N GLY A 278 -16.43 22.29 -7.84
CA GLY A 278 -16.30 20.91 -8.33
C GLY A 278 -16.39 19.90 -7.18
N PRO A 279 -16.62 18.60 -7.46
CA PRO A 279 -16.69 17.53 -6.45
C PRO A 279 -15.34 17.22 -5.75
N LEU A 280 -14.37 18.15 -5.82
CA LEU A 280 -12.95 18.01 -5.47
C LEU A 280 -12.52 19.00 -4.38
N GLY A 281 -13.40 19.37 -3.45
CA GLY A 281 -12.94 19.96 -2.20
C GLY A 281 -12.00 18.99 -1.47
N PHE A 282 -10.87 19.49 -0.95
CA PHE A 282 -10.00 18.82 0.01
C PHE A 282 -10.74 18.48 1.31
N LYS A 283 -11.48 17.37 1.31
CA LYS A 283 -12.21 16.91 2.50
C LYS A 283 -11.24 16.40 3.55
N PRO A 284 -11.27 16.94 4.79
CA PRO A 284 -10.53 16.36 5.91
C PRO A 284 -10.91 14.90 6.15
N ASP A 285 -9.90 14.05 6.34
CA ASP A 285 -10.08 12.64 6.67
C ASP A 285 -9.62 12.33 8.11
N LEU A 286 -9.66 11.05 8.49
CA LEU A 286 -9.24 10.62 9.83
C LEU A 286 -7.79 11.04 10.13
N ILE A 287 -6.90 11.00 9.14
CA ILE A 287 -5.48 11.37 9.30
C ILE A 287 -5.36 12.88 9.55
N THR A 288 -6.13 13.69 8.84
CA THR A 288 -6.19 15.14 9.06
C THR A 288 -6.58 15.46 10.51
N PHE A 289 -7.67 14.86 10.99
CA PHE A 289 -8.16 15.13 12.35
C PHE A 289 -7.21 14.62 13.43
N MET A 290 -6.57 13.46 13.24
CA MET A 290 -5.53 12.99 14.14
C MET A 290 -4.38 14.01 14.25
N ALA A 291 -3.88 14.52 13.13
CA ALA A 291 -2.80 15.50 13.13
C ALA A 291 -3.20 16.83 13.83
N VAL A 292 -4.44 17.27 13.66
CA VAL A 292 -4.98 18.45 14.35
C VAL A 292 -5.12 18.22 15.85
N CYS A 293 -5.58 17.04 16.28
CA CYS A 293 -5.64 16.67 17.69
C CYS A 293 -4.25 16.68 18.33
N ASP A 294 -3.26 16.07 17.68
CA ASP A 294 -1.87 16.06 18.15
C ASP A 294 -1.31 17.49 18.31
N ALA A 295 -1.63 18.39 17.37
CA ALA A 295 -1.25 19.79 17.46
C ALA A 295 -1.95 20.51 18.64
N CYS A 296 -3.24 20.24 18.86
CA CYS A 296 -3.99 20.80 19.98
C CYS A 296 -3.47 20.30 21.32
N GLU A 297 -3.08 19.03 21.41
CA GLU A 297 -2.45 18.44 22.60
C GLU A 297 -1.12 19.12 22.90
N LYS A 298 -0.24 19.26 21.90
CA LYS A 298 1.04 19.98 22.03
C LYS A 298 0.89 21.42 22.51
N LEU A 299 -0.21 22.07 22.13
CA LEU A 299 -0.54 23.44 22.56
C LEU A 299 -1.30 23.51 23.90
N GLY A 300 -1.61 22.37 24.53
CA GLY A 300 -2.38 22.31 25.78
C GLY A 300 -3.86 22.68 25.63
N LEU A 301 -4.41 22.68 24.41
CA LEU A 301 -5.77 23.14 24.11
C LEU A 301 -6.86 22.11 24.47
N LEU A 302 -6.47 20.83 24.64
CA LEU A 302 -7.40 19.72 24.94
C LEU A 302 -7.75 19.60 26.43
N ASN A 303 -7.17 20.41 27.31
CA ASN A 303 -7.43 20.40 28.76
C ASN A 303 -8.54 21.38 29.17
N SER A 304 -9.78 21.20 28.69
CA SER A 304 -10.96 21.76 29.38
C SER A 304 -11.83 20.63 29.94
N PRO A 305 -12.20 20.62 31.25
CA PRO A 305 -12.88 19.50 31.90
C PRO A 305 -14.32 19.23 31.44
N ASP A 306 -14.91 20.11 30.63
CA ASP A 306 -16.30 19.96 30.18
C ASP A 306 -16.35 19.77 28.67
N SER A 307 -16.64 18.54 28.24
CA SER A 307 -17.69 18.18 27.26
C SER A 307 -17.31 16.98 26.40
N SER A 308 -18.28 16.07 26.35
CA SER A 308 -18.45 14.97 25.41
C SER A 308 -17.93 15.25 24.00
N TYR A 309 -17.20 14.28 23.45
CA TYR A 309 -16.56 14.20 22.12
C TYR A 309 -17.40 14.62 20.88
N GLU A 310 -18.68 14.97 21.02
CA GLU A 310 -19.58 15.24 19.90
C GLU A 310 -19.63 16.71 19.45
N GLN A 311 -18.98 17.66 20.14
CA GLN A 311 -18.88 19.05 19.67
C GLN A 311 -17.50 19.65 19.89
N TYR A 312 -16.50 19.17 19.15
CA TYR A 312 -15.34 19.99 18.82
C TYR A 312 -15.79 21.14 17.91
N ASN A 313 -16.37 22.19 18.51
CA ASN A 313 -16.61 23.44 17.83
C ASN A 313 -15.24 24.09 17.59
N TRP A 314 -14.63 23.79 16.43
CA TRP A 314 -13.30 24.24 16.05
C TRP A 314 -13.09 25.75 16.27
N LYS A 315 -14.14 26.58 16.10
CA LYS A 315 -14.09 28.02 16.39
C LYS A 315 -13.62 28.34 17.82
N THR A 316 -13.93 27.49 18.79
CA THR A 316 -13.59 27.64 20.21
C THR A 316 -12.15 27.19 20.51
N ILE A 317 -11.60 26.24 19.74
CA ILE A 317 -10.19 25.86 19.83
C ILE A 317 -9.33 26.95 19.19
N PHE A 318 -9.73 27.43 18.01
CA PHE A 318 -9.02 28.50 17.29
C PHE A 318 -9.05 29.85 18.04
N SER A 319 -10.10 30.14 18.81
CA SER A 319 -10.16 31.36 19.63
C SER A 319 -9.24 31.34 20.86
N LYS A 320 -8.73 30.17 21.25
CA LYS A 320 -7.77 30.00 22.35
C LYS A 320 -6.31 30.10 21.91
N ILE A 321 -6.03 30.22 20.61
CA ILE A 321 -4.67 30.44 20.10
C ILE A 321 -4.19 31.84 20.55
N PRO A 322 -3.07 31.96 21.29
CA PRO A 322 -2.59 33.25 21.79
C PRO A 322 -2.35 34.25 20.66
N LYS A 323 -2.86 35.48 20.81
CA LYS A 323 -2.68 36.57 19.83
C LYS A 323 -1.21 36.98 19.61
N THR A 324 -0.30 36.55 20.48
CA THR A 324 1.14 36.81 20.41
C THR A 324 1.89 35.86 19.47
N ALA A 325 1.19 34.91 18.84
CA ALA A 325 1.74 33.96 17.87
C ALA A 325 1.23 34.19 16.43
N LYS A 326 0.66 35.37 16.16
CA LYS A 326 0.47 35.95 14.82
C LYS A 326 1.56 36.98 14.58
#